data_AF-A0A957A9C5-F1
#
_entry.id   AF-A0A957A9C5-F1
#
_cell.length_a   1.000
_cell.length_b   1.000
_cell.length_c   1.000
_cell.angle_alpha   90.00
_cell.angle_beta   90.00
_cell.angle_gamma   90.00
#
_symmetry.space_group_name_H-M   'P 1'
#
loop_
_entity.id
_entity.type
_entity.pdbx_description
1 polymer ?
#
loop_
_entity_poly.entity_id
_entity_poly.type
_entity_poly.pdbx_seq_one_letter_code
_entity_poly.pdbx_strand_id
1 'polypeptide(L)'
;MFPGVDLDERLGRVARAPTREFPVVESSGPIVLKGDDVLVIDGEHHVHQGDIVLRDRARLEIHNAVFDHVQGHAFEFTLQATDEASVVVTNSEIRSADWLNWNFLGHSTLTLDRVEDRESRIWHWCTDDCTVTVRSARFHGTIDGSANADIEDSPDLFIEYVWPSGVRVDEVLPADLDDYEFPNAGETGVPIHLRAVRSHASQWGLTMRGASDVTIRDASGLTVTLSIEGDQSGLAAELTGLRAQHYDDATWTFLDSSLRLVNSRTNEWSPIVAAGNSLVVRDSELADQAFSSGDGRVLIEDSTLSTVRARDEVEITVRDSNIRGDVVAQDDGTVILERTTVGGTIAERDQGRVFVRE
;
A
#
# COMPACT_ATOMS: atom_id res chain seq x y z
N MET A 1 10.74 -7.61 1.87
CA MET A 1 10.82 -8.54 0.71
C MET A 1 9.94 -9.72 1.03
N PHE A 2 8.66 -9.66 0.63
CA PHE A 2 7.68 -10.70 0.93
C PHE A 2 8.04 -12.00 0.17
N PRO A 3 8.04 -13.17 0.83
CA PRO A 3 8.36 -14.43 0.15
C PRO A 3 7.23 -14.74 -0.84
N GLY A 4 7.62 -15.01 -2.09
CA GLY A 4 6.70 -15.40 -3.15
C GLY A 4 5.93 -16.65 -2.77
N VAL A 5 4.60 -16.53 -2.75
CA VAL A 5 3.71 -17.68 -2.79
C VAL A 5 3.64 -18.11 -4.24
N ASP A 6 4.17 -19.29 -4.52
CA ASP A 6 4.10 -19.95 -5.82
C ASP A 6 2.61 -20.33 -6.08
N LEU A 7 1.90 -19.46 -6.79
CA LEU A 7 0.46 -19.55 -7.09
C LEU A 7 0.14 -20.49 -8.26
N ASP A 8 1.15 -21.14 -8.86
CA ASP A 8 1.01 -21.83 -10.14
C ASP A 8 0.37 -23.24 -10.07
N GLU A 9 0.12 -23.79 -8.88
CA GLU A 9 -0.39 -25.18 -8.78
C GLU A 9 -1.92 -25.34 -8.65
N ARG A 10 -2.72 -24.25 -8.61
CA ARG A 10 -4.19 -24.36 -8.45
C ARG A 10 -5.05 -23.94 -9.63
N LEU A 11 -4.47 -23.36 -10.68
CA LEU A 11 -5.21 -23.06 -11.91
C LEU A 11 -5.04 -24.22 -12.90
N GLY A 12 -6.05 -25.08 -12.98
CA GLY A 12 -6.12 -26.13 -14.00
C GLY A 12 -5.84 -25.52 -15.38
N ARG A 13 -4.90 -26.12 -16.12
CA ARG A 13 -4.41 -25.69 -17.45
C ARG A 13 -5.54 -25.17 -18.33
N VAL A 14 -5.76 -23.85 -18.30
CA VAL A 14 -6.53 -23.16 -19.33
C VAL A 14 -5.64 -23.21 -20.57
N ALA A 15 -6.15 -23.81 -21.64
CA ALA A 15 -5.46 -23.80 -22.92
C ALA A 15 -5.08 -22.35 -23.26
N ARG A 16 -3.78 -22.08 -23.45
CA ARG A 16 -3.29 -20.76 -23.87
C ARG A 16 -4.10 -20.35 -25.09
N ALA A 17 -4.90 -19.29 -24.95
CA ALA A 17 -5.46 -18.61 -26.11
C ALA A 17 -4.29 -18.25 -27.05
N PRO A 18 -4.47 -18.37 -28.37
CA PRO A 18 -3.42 -17.99 -29.32
C PRO A 18 -2.97 -16.56 -29.00
N THR A 19 -1.67 -16.36 -28.81
CA THR A 19 -1.04 -15.05 -28.62
C THR A 19 -1.46 -14.15 -29.77
N ARG A 20 -2.36 -13.21 -29.48
CA ARG A 20 -2.74 -12.15 -30.41
C ARG A 20 -1.51 -11.27 -30.54
N GLU A 21 -0.89 -11.25 -31.72
CA GLU A 21 0.19 -10.29 -32.00
C GLU A 21 -0.44 -8.91 -32.13
N PHE A 22 -0.24 -8.08 -31.11
CA PHE A 22 -0.63 -6.68 -31.15
C PHE A 22 0.49 -5.85 -31.79
N PRO A 23 0.17 -4.79 -32.57
CA PRO A 23 1.17 -3.81 -32.96
C PRO A 23 1.77 -3.17 -31.70
N VAL A 24 3.11 -3.05 -31.65
CA VAL A 24 3.80 -2.42 -30.52
C VAL A 24 3.88 -0.91 -30.75
N VAL A 25 3.47 -0.15 -29.75
CA VAL A 25 3.58 1.31 -29.69
C VAL A 25 4.40 1.67 -28.47
N GLU A 26 5.51 2.38 -28.68
CA GLU A 26 6.38 2.84 -27.60
C GLU A 26 6.21 4.35 -27.41
N SER A 27 6.08 4.76 -26.16
CA SER A 27 6.05 6.18 -25.79
C SER A 27 6.94 6.44 -24.57
N SER A 28 7.56 7.62 -24.53
CA SER A 28 8.40 8.05 -23.41
C SER A 28 8.23 9.52 -23.08
N GLY A 29 8.54 9.88 -21.84
CA GLY A 29 8.24 11.20 -21.29
C GLY A 29 6.81 11.29 -20.75
N PRO A 30 6.43 12.41 -20.11
CA PRO A 30 5.16 12.48 -19.40
C PRO A 30 3.96 12.54 -20.36
N ILE A 31 2.93 11.72 -20.10
CA ILE A 31 1.58 11.88 -20.65
C ILE A 31 0.82 12.84 -19.73
N VAL A 32 0.28 13.92 -20.28
CA VAL A 32 -0.50 14.90 -19.52
C VAL A 32 -1.83 15.17 -20.23
N LEU A 33 -2.93 14.75 -19.62
CA LEU A 33 -4.31 14.95 -20.10
C LEU A 33 -5.03 15.94 -19.18
N LYS A 34 -5.72 16.94 -19.73
CA LYS A 34 -6.41 17.99 -18.95
C LYS A 34 -7.77 18.33 -19.55
N GLY A 35 -8.60 19.06 -18.80
CA GLY A 35 -9.92 19.47 -19.26
C GLY A 35 -10.78 18.25 -19.61
N ASP A 36 -11.06 18.07 -20.90
CA ASP A 36 -11.86 16.97 -21.44
C ASP A 36 -11.03 16.04 -22.36
N ASP A 37 -9.70 16.08 -22.26
CA ASP A 37 -8.81 15.26 -23.08
C ASP A 37 -9.09 13.76 -22.85
N VAL A 38 -9.09 13.00 -23.93
CA VAL A 38 -9.23 11.54 -23.90
C VAL A 38 -8.09 10.91 -24.68
N LEU A 39 -7.30 10.06 -24.01
CA LEU A 39 -6.35 9.17 -24.66
C LEU A 39 -6.93 7.76 -24.69
N VAL A 40 -7.06 7.20 -25.90
CA VAL A 40 -7.51 5.83 -26.10
C VAL A 40 -6.35 4.99 -26.63
N ILE A 41 -6.05 3.91 -25.91
CA ILE A 41 -5.13 2.84 -26.30
C ILE A 41 -6.00 1.62 -26.60
N ASP A 42 -6.15 1.23 -27.87
CA ASP A 42 -7.04 0.14 -28.28
C ASP A 42 -6.38 -0.79 -29.30
N GLY A 43 -6.38 -2.10 -29.00
CA GLY A 43 -5.90 -3.12 -29.92
C GLY A 43 -4.40 -3.06 -30.22
N GLU A 44 -3.61 -2.59 -29.26
CA GLU A 44 -2.15 -2.47 -29.36
C GLU A 44 -1.44 -2.99 -28.11
N HIS A 45 -0.13 -3.24 -28.22
CA HIS A 45 0.77 -3.41 -27.09
C HIS A 45 1.48 -2.08 -26.88
N HIS A 46 1.00 -1.30 -25.91
CA HIS A 46 1.53 0.01 -25.59
C HIS A 46 2.54 -0.10 -24.45
N VAL A 47 3.77 0.37 -24.70
CA VAL A 47 4.84 0.43 -23.70
C VAL A 47 5.12 1.89 -23.39
N HIS A 48 4.84 2.31 -22.16
CA HIS A 48 5.01 3.68 -21.70
C HIS A 48 6.07 3.80 -20.62
N GLN A 49 7.04 4.71 -20.81
CA GLN A 49 8.04 5.10 -19.82
C GLN A 49 7.93 6.59 -19.47
N GLY A 50 7.27 6.91 -18.35
CA GLY A 50 7.12 8.28 -17.86
C GLY A 50 5.90 8.42 -16.95
N ASP A 51 5.75 9.60 -16.33
CA ASP A 51 4.55 9.91 -15.54
C ASP A 51 3.30 10.03 -16.42
N ILE A 52 2.16 9.63 -15.88
CA ILE A 52 0.85 9.81 -16.50
C ILE A 52 0.00 10.67 -15.58
N VAL A 53 -0.34 11.89 -16.01
CA VAL A 53 -1.10 12.85 -15.20
C VAL A 53 -2.42 13.18 -15.88
N LEU A 54 -3.53 12.91 -15.20
CA LEU A 54 -4.88 13.26 -15.62
C LEU A 54 -5.49 14.25 -14.61
N ARG A 55 -6.11 15.32 -15.11
CA ARG A 55 -6.78 16.34 -14.29
C ARG A 55 -8.12 16.75 -14.88
N ASP A 56 -8.90 17.51 -14.11
CA ASP A 56 -10.24 17.95 -14.48
C ASP A 56 -11.16 16.76 -14.80
N ARG A 57 -11.61 16.59 -16.05
CA ARG A 57 -12.46 15.47 -16.52
C ARG A 57 -11.74 14.60 -17.56
N ALA A 58 -10.41 14.65 -17.59
CA ALA A 58 -9.61 13.91 -18.55
C ALA A 58 -9.73 12.39 -18.36
N ARG A 59 -9.59 11.63 -19.44
CA ARG A 59 -9.81 10.18 -19.44
C ARG A 59 -8.67 9.42 -20.14
N LEU A 60 -8.17 8.38 -19.49
CA LEU A 60 -7.33 7.36 -20.11
C LEU A 60 -8.15 6.08 -20.26
N GLU A 61 -8.25 5.60 -21.48
CA GLU A 61 -9.02 4.42 -21.83
C GLU A 61 -8.12 3.38 -22.48
N ILE A 62 -8.02 2.19 -21.89
CA ILE A 62 -7.18 1.08 -22.36
C ILE A 62 -8.05 -0.14 -22.65
N HIS A 63 -8.24 -0.45 -23.92
CA HIS A 63 -9.18 -1.48 -24.38
C HIS A 63 -8.47 -2.54 -25.21
N ASN A 64 -8.78 -3.81 -24.98
CA ASN A 64 -8.30 -4.92 -25.84
C ASN A 64 -6.78 -4.86 -26.10
N ALA A 65 -6.00 -4.41 -25.11
CA ALA A 65 -4.61 -4.01 -25.28
C ALA A 65 -3.71 -4.71 -24.27
N VAL A 66 -2.41 -4.62 -24.49
CA VAL A 66 -1.39 -4.88 -23.46
C VAL A 66 -0.78 -3.53 -23.10
N PHE A 67 -0.81 -3.14 -21.84
CA PHE A 67 -0.25 -1.88 -21.36
C PHE A 67 0.88 -2.13 -20.37
N ASP A 68 2.10 -1.78 -20.77
CA ASP A 68 3.27 -1.85 -19.92
C ASP A 68 3.61 -0.45 -19.41
N HIS A 69 3.44 -0.20 -18.11
CA HIS A 69 3.93 1.02 -17.45
C HIS A 69 5.32 0.71 -16.87
N VAL A 70 6.37 1.12 -17.58
CA VAL A 70 7.74 0.71 -17.30
C VAL A 70 8.55 1.80 -16.62
N GLN A 71 9.44 1.38 -15.71
CA GLN A 71 10.37 2.23 -14.98
C GLN A 71 11.68 1.48 -14.72
N GLY A 72 12.76 2.22 -14.46
CA GLY A 72 14.08 1.66 -14.18
C GLY A 72 14.29 1.26 -12.71
N HIS A 73 13.49 1.79 -11.79
CA HIS A 73 13.51 1.44 -10.36
C HIS A 73 12.16 1.78 -9.70
N ALA A 74 11.89 1.18 -8.53
CA ALA A 74 10.68 1.41 -7.75
C ALA A 74 10.37 2.89 -7.50
N PHE A 75 9.10 3.27 -7.75
CA PHE A 75 8.54 4.61 -7.57
C PHE A 75 9.20 5.73 -8.39
N GLU A 76 9.85 5.41 -9.51
CA GLU A 76 10.42 6.41 -10.42
C GLU A 76 9.33 7.22 -11.14
N PHE A 77 8.26 6.54 -11.58
CA PHE A 77 7.12 7.16 -12.25
C PHE A 77 5.81 6.80 -11.55
N THR A 78 4.80 7.62 -11.79
CA THR A 78 3.45 7.42 -11.26
C THR A 78 2.38 7.66 -12.31
N LEU A 79 1.23 7.02 -12.13
CA LEU A 79 -0.02 7.53 -12.69
C LEU A 79 -0.71 8.34 -11.60
N GLN A 80 -1.20 9.54 -11.93
CA GLN A 80 -1.97 10.38 -11.03
C GLN A 80 -3.23 10.90 -11.73
N ALA A 81 -4.40 10.53 -11.23
CA ALA A 81 -5.69 11.08 -11.61
C ALA A 81 -6.24 11.95 -10.47
N THR A 82 -6.64 13.19 -10.78
CA THR A 82 -7.23 14.14 -9.82
C THR A 82 -8.57 14.68 -10.32
N ASP A 83 -9.28 15.40 -9.45
CA ASP A 83 -10.57 16.02 -9.76
C ASP A 83 -11.61 14.98 -10.16
N GLU A 84 -12.18 15.03 -11.37
CA GLU A 84 -13.16 14.08 -11.92
C GLU A 84 -12.52 13.17 -13.00
N ALA A 85 -11.18 13.06 -13.04
CA ALA A 85 -10.49 12.29 -14.06
C ALA A 85 -10.72 10.78 -13.92
N SER A 86 -10.71 10.05 -15.04
CA SER A 86 -11.00 8.61 -15.03
C SER A 86 -9.95 7.77 -15.76
N VAL A 87 -9.56 6.64 -15.18
CA VAL A 87 -8.82 5.58 -15.87
C VAL A 87 -9.74 4.37 -16.02
N VAL A 88 -9.92 3.91 -17.26
CA VAL A 88 -10.74 2.75 -17.60
C VAL A 88 -9.89 1.73 -18.35
N VAL A 89 -9.76 0.53 -17.78
CA VAL A 89 -9.06 -0.59 -18.42
C VAL A 89 -10.02 -1.74 -18.59
N THR A 90 -10.20 -2.19 -19.84
CA THR A 90 -11.20 -3.22 -20.17
C THR A 90 -10.64 -4.24 -21.17
N ASN A 91 -10.80 -5.54 -20.89
CA ASN A 91 -10.31 -6.62 -21.76
C ASN A 91 -8.82 -6.54 -22.10
N SER A 92 -8.01 -6.12 -21.14
CA SER A 92 -6.61 -5.79 -21.38
C SER A 92 -5.70 -6.53 -20.40
N GLU A 93 -4.41 -6.54 -20.71
CA GLU A 93 -3.36 -6.95 -19.78
C GLU A 93 -2.61 -5.71 -19.30
N ILE A 94 -2.34 -5.61 -18.00
CA ILE A 94 -1.48 -4.56 -17.44
C ILE A 94 -0.21 -5.19 -16.89
N ARG A 95 0.94 -4.57 -17.16
CA ARG A 95 2.25 -5.01 -16.65
C ARG A 95 3.05 -3.84 -16.07
N SER A 96 3.86 -4.16 -15.06
CA SER A 96 4.94 -3.28 -14.60
C SER A 96 6.15 -4.13 -14.19
N ALA A 97 7.36 -3.65 -14.49
CA ALA A 97 8.59 -4.38 -14.15
C ALA A 97 9.02 -4.19 -12.68
N ASP A 98 8.55 -3.12 -12.03
CA ASP A 98 8.86 -2.80 -10.63
C ASP A 98 7.67 -2.07 -9.97
N TRP A 99 7.79 -1.78 -8.66
CA TRP A 99 6.77 -1.15 -7.82
C TRP A 99 6.39 0.25 -8.29
N LEU A 100 5.15 0.42 -8.75
CA LEU A 100 4.65 1.67 -9.33
C LEU A 100 3.30 2.02 -8.71
N ASN A 101 3.04 3.31 -8.50
CA ASN A 101 1.78 3.76 -7.92
C ASN A 101 0.85 4.35 -8.98
N TRP A 102 -0.40 3.91 -8.95
CA TRP A 102 -1.52 4.57 -9.62
C TRP A 102 -2.38 5.25 -8.57
N ASN A 103 -2.28 6.57 -8.50
CA ASN A 103 -2.92 7.41 -7.49
C ASN A 103 -4.19 8.03 -8.05
N PHE A 104 -5.28 7.90 -7.30
CA PHE A 104 -6.61 8.42 -7.58
C PHE A 104 -7.03 9.29 -6.41
N LEU A 105 -7.05 10.60 -6.62
CA LEU A 105 -7.32 11.62 -5.60
C LEU A 105 -8.64 12.36 -5.92
N GLY A 106 -9.29 12.92 -4.90
CA GLY A 106 -10.54 13.66 -5.09
C GLY A 106 -11.67 12.78 -5.62
N HIS A 107 -12.41 13.23 -6.63
CA HIS A 107 -13.53 12.50 -7.24
C HIS A 107 -13.12 11.61 -8.44
N SER A 108 -11.83 11.27 -8.54
CA SER A 108 -11.33 10.50 -9.67
C SER A 108 -11.78 9.04 -9.60
N THR A 109 -11.74 8.35 -10.75
CA THR A 109 -12.26 6.99 -10.85
C THR A 109 -11.29 6.02 -11.51
N LEU A 110 -11.22 4.80 -10.97
CA LEU A 110 -10.58 3.65 -11.59
C LEU A 110 -11.63 2.60 -11.96
N THR A 111 -11.61 2.10 -13.19
CA THR A 111 -12.37 0.93 -13.61
C THR A 111 -11.44 -0.13 -14.19
N LEU A 112 -11.47 -1.33 -13.63
CA LEU A 112 -10.81 -2.54 -14.14
C LEU A 112 -11.87 -3.60 -14.47
N ASP A 113 -12.14 -3.86 -15.74
CA ASP A 113 -13.07 -4.93 -16.17
C ASP A 113 -12.36 -5.98 -17.04
N ARG A 114 -12.28 -7.21 -16.55
CA ARG A 114 -11.61 -8.35 -17.22
C ARG A 114 -10.17 -7.99 -17.60
N VAL A 115 -9.41 -7.63 -16.58
CA VAL A 115 -8.00 -7.24 -16.71
C VAL A 115 -7.12 -8.36 -16.22
N GLU A 116 -6.21 -8.82 -17.09
CA GLU A 116 -5.15 -9.74 -16.70
C GLU A 116 -3.98 -8.95 -16.09
N ASP A 117 -3.61 -9.30 -14.87
CA ASP A 117 -2.43 -8.80 -14.19
C ASP A 117 -1.70 -10.01 -13.60
N ARG A 118 -0.72 -10.54 -14.33
CA ARG A 118 -0.02 -11.78 -13.95
C ARG A 118 1.22 -11.54 -13.10
N GLU A 119 1.83 -10.36 -13.20
CA GLU A 119 3.11 -10.06 -12.53
C GLU A 119 3.29 -8.54 -12.27
N SER A 120 2.25 -7.72 -12.40
CA SER A 120 2.38 -6.29 -12.14
C SER A 120 2.59 -6.05 -10.63
N ARG A 121 3.38 -5.03 -10.36
CA ARG A 121 3.61 -4.46 -9.02
C ARG A 121 2.99 -3.08 -8.93
N ILE A 122 1.81 -2.92 -9.54
CA ILE A 122 1.06 -1.68 -9.48
C ILE A 122 0.29 -1.67 -8.17
N TRP A 123 0.57 -0.66 -7.36
CA TRP A 123 -0.20 -0.35 -6.16
C TRP A 123 -1.19 0.77 -6.49
N HIS A 124 -2.48 0.51 -6.28
CA HIS A 124 -3.52 1.49 -6.51
C HIS A 124 -3.78 2.25 -5.20
N TRP A 125 -3.65 3.58 -5.20
CA TRP A 125 -4.00 4.38 -4.03
C TRP A 125 -5.20 5.24 -4.36
N CYS A 126 -6.33 4.98 -3.70
CA CYS A 126 -7.57 5.73 -3.83
C CYS A 126 -7.87 6.43 -2.51
N THR A 127 -7.94 7.77 -2.53
CA THR A 127 -8.20 8.59 -1.33
C THR A 127 -9.19 9.72 -1.66
N ASP A 128 -9.67 10.40 -0.61
CA ASP A 128 -10.80 11.33 -0.67
C ASP A 128 -12.06 10.64 -1.23
N ASP A 129 -12.84 11.30 -2.10
CA ASP A 129 -14.10 10.79 -2.66
C ASP A 129 -13.90 9.92 -3.92
N CYS A 130 -12.76 9.23 -4.03
CA CYS A 130 -12.40 8.46 -5.21
C CYS A 130 -13.27 7.19 -5.34
N THR A 131 -13.53 6.75 -6.57
CA THR A 131 -14.31 5.52 -6.84
C THR A 131 -13.50 4.48 -7.60
N VAL A 132 -13.49 3.25 -7.08
CA VAL A 132 -12.85 2.08 -7.69
C VAL A 132 -13.93 1.06 -8.06
N THR A 133 -13.92 0.60 -9.30
CA THR A 133 -14.77 -0.51 -9.78
C THR A 133 -13.90 -1.59 -10.37
N VAL A 134 -13.97 -2.80 -9.81
CA VAL A 134 -13.15 -3.94 -10.25
C VAL A 134 -14.08 -5.11 -10.59
N ARG A 135 -13.94 -5.69 -11.77
CA ARG A 135 -14.70 -6.83 -12.25
C ARG A 135 -13.76 -7.82 -12.90
N SER A 136 -13.65 -9.02 -12.33
CA SER A 136 -12.78 -10.08 -12.89
C SER A 136 -11.35 -9.60 -13.15
N ALA A 137 -10.76 -8.93 -12.17
CA ALA A 137 -9.41 -8.41 -12.22
C ALA A 137 -8.75 -8.49 -10.83
N ARG A 138 -7.42 -8.53 -10.80
CA ARG A 138 -6.65 -8.39 -9.56
C ARG A 138 -6.71 -6.93 -9.09
N PHE A 139 -6.79 -6.71 -7.77
CA PHE A 139 -6.70 -5.36 -7.20
C PHE A 139 -5.85 -5.37 -5.94
N HIS A 140 -4.72 -4.68 -6.02
CA HIS A 140 -3.79 -4.47 -4.91
C HIS A 140 -3.71 -2.97 -4.67
N GLY A 141 -4.11 -2.52 -3.49
CA GLY A 141 -4.19 -1.09 -3.24
C GLY A 141 -4.66 -0.65 -1.87
N THR A 142 -4.47 0.64 -1.62
CA THR A 142 -4.93 1.38 -0.45
C THR A 142 -6.25 2.09 -0.75
N ILE A 143 -7.21 1.93 0.16
CA ILE A 143 -8.46 2.68 0.20
C ILE A 143 -8.41 3.58 1.45
N ASP A 144 -8.50 4.90 1.24
CA ASP A 144 -8.33 5.95 2.24
C ASP A 144 -9.42 7.02 2.09
N GLY A 145 -9.57 7.90 3.09
CA GLY A 145 -10.54 8.99 3.03
C GLY A 145 -11.99 8.50 2.94
N SER A 146 -12.76 9.09 2.03
CA SER A 146 -14.17 8.76 1.75
C SER A 146 -14.33 7.87 0.51
N ALA A 147 -13.30 7.10 0.18
CA ALA A 147 -13.24 6.35 -1.06
C ALA A 147 -14.28 5.22 -1.08
N ASN A 148 -14.79 4.95 -2.28
CA ASN A 148 -15.74 3.88 -2.55
C ASN A 148 -15.12 2.83 -3.48
N ALA A 149 -15.20 1.56 -3.11
CA ALA A 149 -14.77 0.45 -3.93
C ALA A 149 -15.89 -0.58 -4.08
N ASP A 150 -16.18 -0.97 -5.32
CA ASP A 150 -17.09 -2.06 -5.65
C ASP A 150 -16.33 -3.09 -6.49
N ILE A 151 -16.15 -4.28 -5.93
CA ILE A 151 -15.28 -5.33 -6.45
C ILE A 151 -16.10 -6.61 -6.62
N GLU A 152 -16.09 -7.21 -7.81
CA GLU A 152 -16.80 -8.47 -8.05
C GLU A 152 -15.98 -9.44 -8.90
N ASP A 153 -16.14 -10.74 -8.60
CA ASP A 153 -15.54 -11.84 -9.34
C ASP A 153 -14.01 -11.75 -9.45
N SER A 154 -13.36 -11.17 -8.44
CA SER A 154 -11.91 -10.88 -8.44
C SER A 154 -11.12 -11.97 -7.70
N PRO A 155 -10.13 -12.62 -8.36
CA PRO A 155 -9.48 -13.82 -7.82
C PRO A 155 -8.34 -13.53 -6.84
N ASP A 156 -7.86 -12.30 -6.77
CA ASP A 156 -6.74 -11.92 -5.91
C ASP A 156 -6.86 -10.43 -5.51
N LEU A 157 -7.05 -10.19 -4.23
CA LEU A 157 -7.16 -8.87 -3.63
C LEU A 157 -6.14 -8.71 -2.52
N PHE A 158 -5.43 -7.59 -2.54
CA PHE A 158 -4.78 -7.02 -1.36
C PHE A 158 -5.37 -5.64 -1.13
N ILE A 159 -6.20 -5.53 -0.10
CA ILE A 159 -6.85 -4.27 0.29
C ILE A 159 -6.23 -3.77 1.58
N GLU A 160 -5.62 -2.59 1.53
CA GLU A 160 -5.18 -1.85 2.70
C GLU A 160 -6.17 -0.72 3.01
N TYR A 161 -6.68 -0.69 4.24
CA TYR A 161 -7.47 0.46 4.71
C TYR A 161 -6.57 1.49 5.38
N VAL A 162 -6.83 2.78 5.14
CA VAL A 162 -6.28 3.85 5.98
C VAL A 162 -7.44 4.55 6.65
N TRP A 163 -7.53 4.41 7.97
CA TRP A 163 -8.62 5.00 8.73
C TRP A 163 -8.25 6.37 9.31
N PRO A 164 -9.20 7.31 9.39
CA PRO A 164 -9.00 8.53 10.16
C PRO A 164 -8.86 8.20 11.66
N SER A 165 -8.45 9.20 12.44
CA SER A 165 -8.48 9.10 13.90
C SER A 165 -9.91 9.00 14.42
N GLY A 166 -10.12 8.32 15.55
CA GLY A 166 -11.43 8.28 16.20
C GLY A 166 -12.40 7.21 15.69
N VAL A 167 -11.93 6.22 14.94
CA VAL A 167 -12.81 5.17 14.41
C VAL A 167 -13.14 4.11 15.45
N ARG A 168 -14.28 3.44 15.26
CA ARG A 168 -14.65 2.23 15.99
C ARG A 168 -14.98 1.13 14.98
N VAL A 169 -14.20 0.05 15.00
CA VAL A 169 -14.26 -1.06 14.02
C VAL A 169 -14.26 -2.38 14.79
N ASP A 170 -15.11 -3.32 14.39
CA ASP A 170 -15.10 -4.71 14.86
C ASP A 170 -15.38 -5.61 13.66
N GLU A 171 -14.30 -5.92 12.94
CA GLU A 171 -14.37 -6.46 11.59
C GLU A 171 -13.81 -7.88 11.50
N VAL A 172 -14.44 -8.70 10.67
CA VAL A 172 -13.92 -10.00 10.26
C VAL A 172 -13.28 -9.83 8.90
N LEU A 173 -12.01 -10.24 8.73
CA LEU A 173 -11.29 -10.09 7.47
C LEU A 173 -11.02 -11.47 6.84
N PRO A 174 -12.04 -12.13 6.26
CA PRO A 174 -11.89 -13.46 5.70
C PRO A 174 -11.11 -13.42 4.38
N ALA A 175 -10.62 -14.60 3.95
CA ALA A 175 -9.99 -14.75 2.65
C ALA A 175 -11.02 -14.84 1.52
N ASP A 176 -12.11 -15.58 1.70
CA ASP A 176 -13.16 -15.72 0.70
C ASP A 176 -14.29 -14.72 0.97
N LEU A 177 -14.61 -13.90 -0.03
CA LEU A 177 -15.57 -12.80 0.03
C LEU A 177 -16.79 -13.14 -0.83
N ASP A 178 -17.78 -13.82 -0.26
CA ASP A 178 -19.02 -14.15 -0.97
C ASP A 178 -19.88 -12.91 -1.20
N ASP A 179 -20.14 -12.15 -0.14
CA ASP A 179 -20.89 -10.88 -0.10
C ASP A 179 -20.39 -10.08 1.11
N TYR A 180 -19.24 -9.43 0.94
CA TYR A 180 -18.56 -8.65 1.96
C TYR A 180 -18.87 -7.17 1.77
N GLU A 181 -19.27 -6.49 2.84
CA GLU A 181 -19.46 -5.04 2.88
C GLU A 181 -18.73 -4.46 4.08
N PHE A 182 -18.11 -3.29 3.89
CA PHE A 182 -17.46 -2.51 4.93
C PHE A 182 -17.79 -1.03 4.74
N PRO A 183 -18.08 -0.27 5.82
CA PRO A 183 -18.19 -0.69 7.21
C PRO A 183 -19.47 -1.48 7.51
N ASN A 184 -19.43 -2.27 8.59
CA ASN A 184 -20.59 -2.96 9.14
C ASN A 184 -21.48 -2.03 10.00
N ALA A 185 -22.74 -2.43 10.23
CA ALA A 185 -23.75 -1.60 10.91
C ALA A 185 -23.44 -1.16 12.36
N GLY A 186 -22.38 -1.67 12.97
CA GLY A 186 -21.91 -1.30 14.32
C GLY A 186 -20.66 -0.41 14.34
N GLU A 187 -20.09 -0.15 13.17
CA GLU A 187 -18.82 0.56 13.03
C GLU A 187 -19.07 2.03 12.74
N THR A 188 -18.20 2.90 13.25
CA THR A 188 -18.42 4.34 13.24
C THR A 188 -17.14 5.11 12.96
N GLY A 189 -17.28 6.28 12.33
CA GLY A 189 -16.16 7.16 12.00
C GLY A 189 -15.37 6.74 10.76
N VAL A 190 -15.75 5.63 10.13
CA VAL A 190 -15.14 5.12 8.90
C VAL A 190 -15.89 5.71 7.69
N PRO A 191 -15.25 6.55 6.86
CA PRO A 191 -15.89 7.15 5.69
C PRO A 191 -15.72 6.31 4.42
N ILE A 192 -14.86 5.30 4.46
CA ILE A 192 -14.63 4.35 3.37
C ILE A 192 -15.87 3.49 3.16
N HIS A 193 -16.14 3.12 1.91
CA HIS A 193 -17.09 2.09 1.56
C HIS A 193 -16.43 1.04 0.67
N LEU A 194 -16.48 -0.23 1.06
CA LEU A 194 -16.07 -1.35 0.22
C LEU A 194 -17.22 -2.35 0.12
N ARG A 195 -17.51 -2.78 -1.10
CA ARG A 195 -18.30 -3.97 -1.38
C ARG A 195 -17.46 -4.93 -2.22
N ALA A 196 -17.36 -6.18 -1.78
CA ALA A 196 -16.61 -7.23 -2.45
C ALA A 196 -17.43 -8.51 -2.53
N VAL A 197 -17.68 -9.01 -3.74
CA VAL A 197 -18.59 -10.13 -3.98
C VAL A 197 -17.91 -11.20 -4.83
N ARG A 198 -18.09 -12.48 -4.48
CA ARG A 198 -17.47 -13.63 -5.14
C ARG A 198 -15.98 -13.42 -5.44
N SER A 199 -15.26 -12.91 -4.46
CA SER A 199 -13.85 -12.51 -4.61
C SER A 199 -12.96 -13.16 -3.56
N HIS A 200 -11.64 -13.08 -3.73
CA HIS A 200 -10.68 -13.66 -2.79
C HIS A 200 -9.63 -12.64 -2.36
N ALA A 201 -9.57 -12.33 -1.07
CA ALA A 201 -8.54 -11.53 -0.44
C ALA A 201 -7.36 -12.40 -0.01
N SER A 202 -6.25 -12.28 -0.73
CA SER A 202 -5.00 -12.95 -0.38
C SER A 202 -4.30 -12.27 0.79
N GLN A 203 -4.50 -10.95 0.95
CA GLN A 203 -3.93 -10.15 2.02
C GLN A 203 -4.86 -9.00 2.44
N TRP A 204 -4.71 -8.60 3.69
CA TRP A 204 -5.34 -7.41 4.25
C TRP A 204 -4.27 -6.47 4.80
N GLY A 205 -4.55 -5.17 4.73
CA GLY A 205 -3.76 -4.13 5.35
C GLY A 205 -4.65 -3.20 6.15
N LEU A 206 -4.12 -2.64 7.24
CA LEU A 206 -4.75 -1.51 7.89
C LEU A 206 -3.71 -0.53 8.40
N THR A 207 -4.05 0.75 8.31
CA THR A 207 -3.37 1.86 8.97
C THR A 207 -4.34 2.47 9.97
N MET A 208 -3.99 2.40 11.24
CA MET A 208 -4.79 2.94 12.34
C MET A 208 -4.12 4.17 12.97
N ARG A 209 -4.91 5.20 13.24
CA ARG A 209 -4.50 6.45 13.90
C ARG A 209 -5.04 6.55 15.34
N GLY A 210 -4.64 7.61 16.05
CA GLY A 210 -5.01 7.87 17.45
C GLY A 210 -6.52 7.90 17.72
N ALA A 211 -6.90 7.73 19.00
CA ALA A 211 -8.27 7.70 19.51
C ALA A 211 -9.22 6.64 18.89
N SER A 212 -8.68 5.55 18.32
CA SER A 212 -9.45 4.52 17.61
C SER A 212 -9.65 3.24 18.44
N ASP A 213 -10.82 2.61 18.36
CA ASP A 213 -11.16 1.34 19.04
C ASP A 213 -11.44 0.26 17.99
N VAL A 214 -10.44 -0.55 17.68
CA VAL A 214 -10.46 -1.51 16.57
C VAL A 214 -10.31 -2.92 17.08
N THR A 215 -11.20 -3.81 16.65
CA THR A 215 -11.00 -5.25 16.73
C THR A 215 -11.01 -5.87 15.33
N ILE A 216 -10.00 -6.71 15.05
CA ILE A 216 -9.93 -7.50 13.81
C ILE A 216 -10.01 -8.99 14.15
N ARG A 217 -10.75 -9.74 13.34
CA ARG A 217 -11.00 -11.17 13.51
C ARG A 217 -10.65 -11.95 12.25
N ASP A 218 -10.16 -13.17 12.46
CA ASP A 218 -10.02 -14.21 11.44
C ASP A 218 -9.19 -13.81 10.21
N ALA A 219 -8.27 -12.85 10.36
CA ALA A 219 -7.39 -12.43 9.27
C ALA A 219 -6.27 -13.46 9.07
N SER A 220 -6.17 -14.05 7.87
CA SER A 220 -5.13 -15.05 7.55
C SER A 220 -3.77 -14.43 7.22
N GLY A 221 -3.72 -13.13 6.89
CA GLY A 221 -2.51 -12.39 6.58
C GLY A 221 -2.79 -10.89 6.61
N LEU A 222 -2.42 -10.25 7.72
CA LEU A 222 -2.69 -8.84 7.99
C LEU A 222 -1.37 -8.05 8.09
N THR A 223 -1.21 -7.02 7.27
CA THR A 223 -0.19 -5.99 7.45
C THR A 223 -0.77 -4.89 8.33
N VAL A 224 -0.11 -4.57 9.43
CA VAL A 224 -0.59 -3.57 10.39
C VAL A 224 0.37 -2.38 10.46
N THR A 225 -0.17 -1.21 10.17
CA THR A 225 0.48 0.08 10.31
C THR A 225 -0.17 0.82 11.47
N LEU A 226 0.64 1.18 12.47
CA LEU A 226 0.21 2.01 13.59
C LEU A 226 0.77 3.41 13.38
N SER A 227 -0.10 4.35 13.08
CA SER A 227 0.30 5.67 12.61
C SER A 227 0.19 6.71 13.72
N ILE A 228 1.34 7.28 14.08
CA ILE A 228 1.50 8.37 15.04
C ILE A 228 1.63 9.66 14.21
N GLU A 229 0.56 9.96 13.51
CA GLU A 229 0.43 11.11 12.61
C GLU A 229 -0.90 11.83 12.85
N GLY A 230 -0.99 13.08 12.39
CA GLY A 230 -2.22 13.88 12.40
C GLY A 230 -1.94 15.37 12.52
N ASP A 231 -2.98 16.15 12.76
CA ASP A 231 -2.91 17.61 12.96
C ASP A 231 -2.20 18.02 14.27
N GLN A 232 -1.68 17.04 15.02
CA GLN A 232 -1.08 17.20 16.33
C GLN A 232 0.39 16.83 16.28
N SER A 233 1.22 17.71 16.86
CA SER A 233 2.66 17.50 17.04
C SER A 233 3.01 17.32 18.52
N GLY A 234 4.16 16.70 18.79
CA GLY A 234 4.64 16.44 20.14
C GLY A 234 3.96 15.25 20.85
N LEU A 235 3.24 14.42 20.12
CA LEU A 235 2.77 13.12 20.59
C LEU A 235 3.96 12.16 20.76
N ALA A 236 3.83 11.26 21.72
CA ALA A 236 4.79 10.20 21.97
C ALA A 236 4.06 8.88 22.19
N ALA A 237 4.50 7.83 21.51
CA ALA A 237 3.99 6.48 21.74
C ALA A 237 5.13 5.49 21.93
N GLU A 238 4.84 4.46 22.70
CA GLU A 238 5.72 3.31 22.89
C GLU A 238 4.96 2.04 22.51
N LEU A 239 5.59 1.22 21.69
CA LEU A 239 5.05 -0.05 21.19
C LEU A 239 6.05 -1.17 21.49
N THR A 240 5.55 -2.33 21.89
CA THR A 240 6.39 -3.48 22.20
C THR A 240 5.74 -4.80 21.80
N GLY A 241 6.55 -5.80 21.49
CA GLY A 241 6.07 -7.16 21.20
C GLY A 241 5.29 -7.28 19.90
N LEU A 242 5.53 -6.40 18.92
CA LEU A 242 4.91 -6.51 17.59
C LEU A 242 5.62 -7.63 16.83
N ARG A 243 4.99 -8.80 16.65
CA ARG A 243 5.61 -9.98 16.04
C ARG A 243 4.81 -10.45 14.84
N ALA A 244 5.48 -10.97 13.81
CA ALA A 244 4.80 -11.60 12.68
C ALA A 244 4.38 -13.03 13.08
N GLN A 245 3.19 -13.16 13.65
CA GLN A 245 2.71 -14.43 14.18
C GLN A 245 1.19 -14.54 14.16
N HIS A 246 0.70 -15.70 14.60
CA HIS A 246 -0.71 -15.89 14.90
C HIS A 246 -1.01 -15.40 16.32
N TYR A 247 -2.09 -14.66 16.47
CA TYR A 247 -2.61 -14.13 17.72
C TYR A 247 -4.00 -14.71 17.97
N ASP A 248 -4.13 -15.52 19.02
CA ASP A 248 -5.43 -16.05 19.45
C ASP A 248 -6.34 -14.92 19.96
N ASP A 249 -5.79 -14.08 20.85
CA ASP A 249 -6.42 -12.86 21.37
C ASP A 249 -5.32 -11.97 21.97
N ALA A 250 -5.04 -10.84 21.33
CA ALA A 250 -4.00 -9.90 21.78
C ALA A 250 -4.48 -8.46 21.62
N THR A 251 -4.01 -7.57 22.49
CA THR A 251 -4.42 -6.15 22.47
C THR A 251 -3.22 -5.24 22.65
N TRP A 252 -3.18 -4.17 21.84
CA TRP A 252 -2.22 -3.09 21.92
C TRP A 252 -2.96 -1.77 22.16
N THR A 253 -2.31 -0.87 22.87
CA THR A 253 -2.85 0.48 23.16
C THR A 253 -1.79 1.53 22.88
N PHE A 254 -2.16 2.60 22.18
CA PHE A 254 -1.31 3.76 21.93
C PHE A 254 -2.17 4.99 21.63
N LEU A 255 -1.78 6.19 22.04
CA LEU A 255 -2.49 7.44 21.73
C LEU A 255 -4.02 7.38 21.94
N ASP A 256 -4.46 6.84 23.08
CA ASP A 256 -5.87 6.59 23.41
C ASP A 256 -6.62 5.64 22.45
N SER A 257 -5.89 4.92 21.60
CA SER A 257 -6.40 3.84 20.75
C SER A 257 -6.25 2.47 21.39
N SER A 258 -7.07 1.52 20.95
CA SER A 258 -6.93 0.09 21.18
C SER A 258 -7.03 -0.67 19.86
N LEU A 259 -6.07 -1.56 19.60
CA LEU A 259 -6.17 -2.59 18.57
C LEU A 259 -6.24 -3.94 19.25
N ARG A 260 -7.30 -4.70 19.00
CA ARG A 260 -7.44 -6.10 19.41
C ARG A 260 -7.43 -7.00 18.18
N LEU A 261 -6.57 -8.02 18.20
CA LEU A 261 -6.54 -9.06 17.17
C LEU A 261 -7.06 -10.36 17.78
N VAL A 262 -8.02 -11.00 17.12
CA VAL A 262 -8.59 -12.28 17.53
C VAL A 262 -8.48 -13.28 16.39
N ASN A 263 -7.92 -14.46 16.67
CA ASN A 263 -7.67 -15.52 15.67
C ASN A 263 -7.07 -14.98 14.36
N SER A 264 -6.10 -14.06 14.48
CA SER A 264 -5.56 -13.32 13.33
C SER A 264 -4.07 -13.56 13.22
N ARG A 265 -3.56 -13.68 11.98
CA ARG A 265 -2.14 -13.76 11.68
C ARG A 265 -1.67 -12.46 11.07
N THR A 266 -0.63 -11.87 11.63
CA THR A 266 0.00 -10.68 11.06
C THR A 266 1.25 -11.04 10.26
N ASN A 267 1.53 -10.20 9.27
CA ASN A 267 2.87 -10.05 8.70
C ASN A 267 3.75 -9.23 9.67
N GLU A 268 4.93 -8.84 9.19
CA GLU A 268 5.76 -7.86 9.90
C GLU A 268 5.02 -6.51 9.99
N TRP A 269 5.21 -5.80 11.10
CA TRP A 269 4.46 -4.57 11.41
C TRP A 269 5.17 -3.33 10.85
N SER A 270 4.42 -2.28 10.52
CA SER A 270 4.97 -1.02 10.02
C SER A 270 4.46 0.18 10.83
N PRO A 271 4.86 0.34 12.11
CA PRO A 271 4.50 1.54 12.85
C PRO A 271 5.20 2.76 12.23
N ILE A 272 4.51 3.89 12.09
CA ILE A 272 5.05 5.09 11.44
C ILE A 272 4.82 6.33 12.29
N VAL A 273 5.65 7.36 12.08
CA VAL A 273 5.56 8.63 12.79
C VAL A 273 5.71 9.80 11.83
N ALA A 274 4.96 10.87 12.06
CA ALA A 274 5.10 12.11 11.30
C ALA A 274 4.93 13.37 12.16
N ALA A 275 5.22 14.54 11.58
CA ALA A 275 4.87 15.86 12.12
C ALA A 275 5.38 16.14 13.56
N GLY A 276 6.66 15.87 13.82
CA GLY A 276 7.31 16.21 15.09
C GLY A 276 6.91 15.31 16.25
N ASN A 277 6.24 14.19 15.96
CA ASN A 277 5.90 13.18 16.92
C ASN A 277 7.08 12.21 17.15
N SER A 278 7.01 11.44 18.23
CA SER A 278 8.02 10.44 18.57
C SER A 278 7.44 9.06 18.79
N LEU A 279 8.19 8.05 18.35
CA LEU A 279 7.84 6.65 18.45
C LEU A 279 9.01 5.87 19.05
N VAL A 280 8.71 5.03 20.04
CA VAL A 280 9.65 4.04 20.56
C VAL A 280 9.09 2.64 20.29
N VAL A 281 9.87 1.79 19.64
CA VAL A 281 9.50 0.39 19.36
C VAL A 281 10.52 -0.55 19.98
N ARG A 282 10.06 -1.54 20.74
CA ARG A 282 10.93 -2.52 21.42
C ARG A 282 10.52 -3.95 21.15
N ASP A 283 11.47 -4.87 21.16
CA ASP A 283 11.19 -6.31 21.14
C ASP A 283 10.22 -6.70 20.00
N SER A 284 10.48 -6.24 18.78
CA SER A 284 9.53 -6.30 17.66
C SER A 284 10.13 -6.83 16.35
N GLU A 285 9.26 -7.21 15.41
CA GLU A 285 9.55 -7.62 14.04
C GLU A 285 8.83 -6.67 13.08
N LEU A 286 9.60 -5.83 12.40
CA LEU A 286 9.08 -4.72 11.60
C LEU A 286 9.36 -4.94 10.11
N ALA A 287 8.39 -4.64 9.26
CA ALA A 287 8.57 -4.74 7.80
C ALA A 287 9.50 -3.62 7.35
N ASP A 288 9.20 -2.40 7.77
CA ASP A 288 10.00 -1.25 7.43
C ASP A 288 9.80 -0.10 8.42
N GLN A 289 10.66 0.89 8.24
CA GLN A 289 10.44 2.26 8.67
C GLN A 289 10.68 3.14 7.45
N ALA A 290 9.81 3.03 6.44
CA ALA A 290 9.99 3.76 5.18
C ALA A 290 9.06 4.94 4.99
N PHE A 291 7.95 4.98 5.75
CA PHE A 291 6.87 5.94 5.54
C PHE A 291 6.77 7.03 6.60
N SER A 292 7.61 6.97 7.65
CA SER A 292 7.79 8.11 8.55
C SER A 292 8.24 9.36 7.76
N SER A 293 7.77 10.54 8.15
CA SER A 293 8.00 11.79 7.41
C SER A 293 8.02 13.04 8.30
N GLY A 294 8.47 14.18 7.75
CA GLY A 294 8.65 15.41 8.52
C GLY A 294 9.68 15.24 9.65
N ASP A 295 9.62 16.08 10.69
CA ASP A 295 10.57 16.06 11.81
C ASP A 295 10.30 14.95 12.86
N GLY A 296 9.72 13.83 12.42
CA GLY A 296 9.40 12.67 13.26
C GLY A 296 10.65 12.00 13.84
N ARG A 297 10.52 11.39 15.03
CA ARG A 297 11.63 10.70 15.71
C ARG A 297 11.27 9.27 16.05
N VAL A 298 12.13 8.34 15.67
CA VAL A 298 11.92 6.90 15.93
C VAL A 298 13.11 6.35 16.70
N LEU A 299 12.84 5.63 17.79
CA LEU A 299 13.82 4.80 18.49
C LEU A 299 13.36 3.34 18.43
N ILE A 300 14.21 2.47 17.87
CA ILE A 300 13.94 1.03 17.77
C ILE A 300 15.01 0.29 18.56
N GLU A 301 14.59 -0.57 19.49
CA GLU A 301 15.49 -1.34 20.36
C GLU A 301 15.13 -2.83 20.31
N ASP A 302 16.14 -3.70 20.42
CA ASP A 302 15.97 -5.15 20.56
C ASP A 302 15.04 -5.79 19.52
N SER A 303 15.11 -5.31 18.27
CA SER A 303 14.13 -5.63 17.22
C SER A 303 14.79 -6.18 15.97
N THR A 304 13.98 -6.79 15.10
CA THR A 304 14.38 -7.11 13.72
C THR A 304 13.58 -6.29 12.74
N LEU A 305 14.24 -5.80 11.69
CA LEU A 305 13.59 -5.01 10.65
C LEU A 305 13.97 -5.56 9.27
N SER A 306 13.05 -5.52 8.32
CA SER A 306 13.41 -5.85 6.93
C SER A 306 14.17 -4.70 6.27
N THR A 307 13.79 -3.44 6.43
CA THR A 307 14.55 -2.26 5.92
C THR A 307 14.37 -1.01 6.80
N VAL A 308 15.24 -0.01 6.63
CA VAL A 308 15.12 1.31 7.27
C VAL A 308 15.32 2.41 6.24
N ARG A 309 14.40 3.39 6.18
CA ARG A 309 14.55 4.57 5.31
C ARG A 309 14.13 5.84 6.04
N ALA A 310 15.08 6.72 6.31
CA ALA A 310 14.79 8.08 6.80
C ALA A 310 14.73 9.07 5.62
N ARG A 311 13.73 9.95 5.64
CA ARG A 311 13.50 11.05 4.70
C ARG A 311 12.91 12.27 5.41
N ASP A 312 12.85 13.42 4.76
CA ASP A 312 12.10 14.60 5.20
C ASP A 312 12.44 15.06 6.64
N GLU A 313 13.71 15.18 7.01
CA GLU A 313 14.18 15.50 8.40
C GLU A 313 13.88 14.45 9.50
N VAL A 314 13.34 13.28 9.16
CA VAL A 314 13.10 12.20 10.14
C VAL A 314 14.42 11.72 10.75
N GLU A 315 14.43 11.53 12.08
CA GLU A 315 15.54 10.89 12.79
C GLU A 315 15.14 9.48 13.25
N ILE A 316 15.84 8.45 12.78
CA ILE A 316 15.64 7.05 13.18
C ILE A 316 16.89 6.56 13.90
N THR A 317 16.77 6.25 15.19
CA THR A 317 17.80 5.53 15.95
C THR A 317 17.42 4.06 16.05
N VAL A 318 18.31 3.17 15.62
CA VAL A 318 18.17 1.72 15.76
C VAL A 318 19.29 1.21 16.66
N ARG A 319 18.92 0.55 17.74
CA ARG A 319 19.84 0.09 18.79
C ARG A 319 19.66 -1.40 19.06
N ASP A 320 20.76 -2.11 19.28
CA ASP A 320 20.77 -3.52 19.73
C ASP A 320 19.87 -4.43 18.84
N SER A 321 19.85 -4.17 17.54
CA SER A 321 18.87 -4.73 16.61
C SER A 321 19.53 -5.36 15.38
N ASN A 322 18.72 -6.04 14.56
CA ASN A 322 19.15 -6.63 13.29
C ASN A 322 18.28 -6.14 12.13
N ILE A 323 18.90 -5.45 11.17
CA ILE A 323 18.25 -4.99 9.93
C ILE A 323 18.66 -5.97 8.82
N ARG A 324 17.69 -6.70 8.26
CA ARG A 324 17.97 -7.78 7.28
C ARG A 324 18.36 -7.22 5.90
N GLY A 325 17.78 -6.08 5.52
CA GLY A 325 17.99 -5.43 4.23
C GLY A 325 18.74 -4.11 4.33
N ASP A 326 18.38 -3.18 3.45
CA ASP A 326 19.08 -1.92 3.27
C ASP A 326 18.72 -0.87 4.33
N VAL A 327 19.67 0.03 4.56
CA VAL A 327 19.51 1.26 5.35
C VAL A 327 19.76 2.44 4.44
N VAL A 328 18.77 3.30 4.27
CA VAL A 328 18.87 4.48 3.40
C VAL A 328 18.53 5.73 4.20
N ALA A 329 19.40 6.74 4.14
CA ALA A 329 19.08 8.09 4.58
C ALA A 329 19.06 9.01 3.36
N GLN A 330 17.97 9.74 3.16
CA GLN A 330 17.79 10.69 2.06
C GLN A 330 17.06 11.95 2.52
N ASP A 331 17.03 13.00 1.70
CA ASP A 331 16.23 14.21 1.92
C ASP A 331 16.33 14.76 3.35
N ASP A 332 17.56 15.04 3.80
CA ASP A 332 17.90 15.49 5.16
C ASP A 332 17.55 14.52 6.31
N GLY A 333 17.06 13.32 6.00
CA GLY A 333 16.80 12.26 6.98
C GLY A 333 18.08 11.73 7.64
N THR A 334 17.97 11.32 8.90
CA THR A 334 19.10 10.82 9.70
C THR A 334 18.81 9.43 10.22
N VAL A 335 19.76 8.50 10.02
CA VAL A 335 19.75 7.18 10.67
C VAL A 335 20.94 7.06 11.62
N ILE A 336 20.70 6.61 12.85
CA ILE A 336 21.74 6.33 13.84
C ILE A 336 21.66 4.84 14.18
N LEU A 337 22.74 4.10 13.92
CA LEU A 337 22.87 2.68 14.22
C LEU A 337 23.78 2.49 15.43
N GLU A 338 23.27 1.89 16.50
CA GLU A 338 24.03 1.61 17.73
C GLU A 338 24.00 0.11 18.01
N ARG A 339 25.15 -0.57 18.03
CA ARG A 339 25.21 -2.04 18.24
C ARG A 339 24.22 -2.81 17.36
N THR A 340 24.02 -2.35 16.12
CA THR A 340 23.02 -2.88 15.20
C THR A 340 23.70 -3.53 14.01
N THR A 341 23.24 -4.72 13.63
CA THR A 341 23.74 -5.42 12.44
C THR A 341 22.90 -5.05 11.22
N VAL A 342 23.54 -4.80 10.09
CA VAL A 342 22.89 -4.53 8.80
C VAL A 342 23.31 -5.59 7.79
N GLY A 343 22.33 -6.30 7.22
CA GLY A 343 22.54 -7.34 6.22
C GLY A 343 22.62 -6.82 4.79
N GLY A 344 22.04 -5.65 4.52
CA GLY A 344 22.05 -5.01 3.20
C GLY A 344 23.05 -3.87 3.07
N THR A 345 22.77 -2.97 2.13
CA THR A 345 23.59 -1.78 1.83
C THR A 345 23.21 -0.63 2.74
N ILE A 346 24.22 0.12 3.19
CA ILE A 346 24.04 1.42 3.83
C ILE A 346 24.25 2.50 2.76
N ALA A 347 23.26 3.36 2.54
CA ALA A 347 23.32 4.42 1.54
C ALA A 347 22.91 5.78 2.11
N GLU A 348 23.68 6.81 1.76
CA GLU A 348 23.38 8.22 1.98
C GLU A 348 23.06 8.88 0.63
N ARG A 349 21.94 9.59 0.54
CA ARG A 349 21.50 10.33 -0.66
C ARG A 349 21.02 11.71 -0.23
N ASP A 350 21.02 12.68 -1.16
CA ASP A 350 20.29 13.96 -1.02
C ASP A 350 20.34 14.57 0.40
N GLN A 351 21.56 14.80 0.91
CA GLN A 351 21.88 15.34 2.26
C GLN A 351 21.58 14.45 3.47
N GLY A 352 20.90 13.31 3.29
CA GLY A 352 20.68 12.31 4.33
C GLY A 352 21.97 11.71 4.88
N ARG A 353 21.94 11.27 6.15
CA ARG A 353 23.13 10.82 6.89
C ARG A 353 22.90 9.53 7.66
N VAL A 354 23.89 8.65 7.67
CA VAL A 354 23.92 7.44 8.50
C VAL A 354 25.11 7.47 9.44
N PHE A 355 24.86 7.40 10.75
CA PHE A 355 25.88 7.32 11.79
C PHE A 355 25.94 5.90 12.35
N VAL A 356 27.09 5.23 12.25
CA VAL A 356 27.31 3.92 12.85
C VAL A 356 28.15 4.05 14.13
N ARG A 357 27.63 3.52 15.23
CA ARG A 357 28.27 3.53 16.55
C ARG A 357 28.35 2.09 17.06
N GLU A 358 29.55 1.72 17.48
CA GLU A 358 29.86 0.40 18.03
C GLU A 358 29.29 0.17 19.44
#